data_AF-A0A9E2JFZ0-F1
#
_entry.id   AF-A0A9E2JFZ0-F1
#
_cell.length_a   1.000
_cell.length_b   1.000
_cell.length_c   1.000
_cell.angle_alpha   90.00
_cell.angle_beta   90.00
_cell.angle_gamma   90.00
#
_symmetry.space_group_name_H-M   'P 1'
#
loop_
_entity.id
_entity.type
_entity.pdbx_description
1 polymer ?
#
loop_
_entity_poly.entity_id
_entity_poly.type
_entity_poly.pdbx_seq_one_letter_code
_entity_poly.pdbx_strand_id
1 'polypeptide(L)'
;MRRQSGLRSLTSPIILVSSGLVALAFGTALYLSSGAGETYLRSVTPAWIGLSFDLAGLLGPLRGPLPAFIHPFAFSLIGMGLFARTRRSRIAICAAFAIMNLCFELGQGYAEIACRMIPDWFQSVFILENAKPFFIQGRFSFSDLAAVTIGSAAALMFAEKIKQERGYDNECPPQMG
;
A
#
# COMPACT_ATOMS: atom_id res chain seq x y z
N MET A 1 37.35 -1.83 17.06
CA MET A 1 35.94 -1.53 17.39
C MET A 1 35.20 -0.96 16.17
N ARG A 2 34.72 -1.79 15.23
CA ARG A 2 34.05 -1.34 13.98
C ARG A 2 32.73 -2.06 13.66
N ARG A 3 32.16 -2.78 14.65
CA ARG A 3 31.04 -3.72 14.44
C ARG A 3 29.65 -3.20 14.80
N GLN A 4 29.53 -2.02 15.41
CA GLN A 4 28.23 -1.48 15.85
C GLN A 4 27.51 -0.61 14.80
N SER A 5 28.18 -0.15 13.75
CA SER A 5 27.56 0.69 12.70
C SER A 5 26.64 -0.09 11.75
N GLY A 6 26.88 -1.39 11.55
CA GLY A 6 26.10 -2.21 10.61
C GLY A 6 24.68 -2.55 11.09
N LEU A 7 24.51 -2.85 12.39
CA LEU A 7 23.22 -3.26 12.96
C LEU A 7 22.18 -2.12 13.01
N ARG A 8 22.62 -0.86 13.15
CA ARG A 8 21.73 0.31 13.15
C ARG A 8 21.30 0.73 11.74
N SER A 9 22.10 0.44 10.71
CA SER A 9 21.74 0.71 9.31
C SER A 9 20.59 -0.18 8.80
N LEU A 10 20.43 -1.39 9.33
CA LEU A 10 19.42 -2.36 8.86
C LEU A 10 18.03 -2.13 9.46
N THR A 11 17.94 -1.41 10.57
CA THR A 11 16.70 -1.32 11.33
C THR A 11 15.70 -0.33 10.74
N SER A 12 16.12 0.68 9.97
CA SER A 12 15.18 1.56 9.25
C SER A 12 14.46 0.84 8.11
N PRO A 13 15.14 0.06 7.24
CA PRO A 13 14.50 -0.83 6.27
C PRO A 13 13.44 -1.75 6.88
N ILE A 14 13.77 -2.42 8.00
CA ILE A 14 12.88 -3.37 8.67
C ILE A 14 11.60 -2.69 9.16
N ILE A 15 11.71 -1.49 9.74
CA ILE A 15 10.54 -0.73 10.20
C ILE A 15 9.64 -0.37 9.01
N LEU A 16 10.20 0.10 7.89
CA LEU A 16 9.40 0.46 6.71
C LEU A 16 8.67 -0.77 6.14
N VAL A 17 9.37 -1.88 5.97
CA VAL A 17 8.76 -3.12 5.46
C VAL A 17 7.68 -3.64 6.40
N SER A 18 7.97 -3.76 7.70
CA SER A 18 6.98 -4.25 8.68
C SER A 18 5.76 -3.34 8.79
N SER A 19 5.93 -2.01 8.84
CA SER A 19 4.81 -1.06 8.83
C SER A 19 3.97 -1.17 7.56
N GLY A 20 4.61 -1.33 6.40
CA GLY A 20 3.88 -1.54 5.14
C GLY A 20 3.10 -2.85 5.13
N LEU A 21 3.67 -3.95 5.63
CA LEU A 21 2.98 -5.23 5.75
C LEU A 21 1.79 -5.17 6.71
N VAL A 22 1.95 -4.48 7.85
CA VAL A 22 0.84 -4.26 8.80
C VAL A 22 -0.27 -3.43 8.16
N ALA A 23 0.08 -2.38 7.41
CA ALA A 23 -0.90 -1.57 6.70
C ALA A 23 -1.65 -2.37 5.62
N LEU A 24 -0.95 -3.22 4.85
CA LEU A 24 -1.60 -4.14 3.90
C LEU A 24 -2.52 -5.13 4.60
N ALA A 25 -2.06 -5.79 5.66
CA ALA A 25 -2.86 -6.76 6.40
C ALA A 25 -4.13 -6.09 6.98
N PHE A 26 -4.01 -4.87 7.47
CA PHE A 26 -5.14 -4.06 7.91
C PHE A 26 -6.09 -3.74 6.75
N GLY A 27 -5.59 -3.27 5.62
CA GLY A 27 -6.40 -3.01 4.42
C GLY A 27 -7.12 -4.26 3.92
N THR A 28 -6.43 -5.42 3.91
CA THR A 28 -7.02 -6.72 3.61
C THR A 28 -8.13 -7.05 4.60
N ALA A 29 -7.90 -6.96 5.91
CA ALA A 29 -8.92 -7.24 6.91
C ALA A 29 -10.17 -6.36 6.74
N LEU A 30 -9.98 -5.08 6.39
CA LEU A 30 -11.09 -4.18 6.08
C LEU A 30 -11.85 -4.58 4.81
N TYR A 31 -11.13 -5.01 3.77
CA TYR A 31 -11.74 -5.54 2.55
C TYR A 31 -12.56 -6.81 2.84
N LEU A 32 -12.02 -7.74 3.65
CA LEU A 32 -12.74 -8.96 4.06
C LEU A 32 -13.99 -8.66 4.89
N SER A 33 -13.93 -7.62 5.72
CA SER A 33 -15.05 -7.18 6.55
C SER A 33 -16.08 -6.37 5.76
N SER A 34 -15.80 -6.02 4.50
CA SER A 34 -16.78 -5.46 3.58
C SER A 34 -17.51 -6.60 2.88
N GLY A 35 -18.84 -6.55 2.77
CA GLY A 35 -19.64 -7.62 2.14
C GLY A 35 -19.25 -7.96 0.68
N ALA A 36 -18.40 -7.16 0.04
CA ALA A 36 -17.75 -7.51 -1.23
C ALA A 36 -16.73 -8.65 -1.10
N GLY A 37 -15.95 -8.70 -0.01
CA GLY A 37 -14.97 -9.75 0.26
C GLY A 37 -15.58 -11.12 0.56
N GLU A 38 -16.81 -11.14 1.09
CA GLU A 38 -17.57 -12.37 1.36
C GLU A 38 -17.89 -13.18 0.10
N THR A 39 -17.94 -12.58 -1.08
CA THR A 39 -18.29 -13.31 -2.32
C THR A 39 -17.07 -13.96 -2.98
N TYR A 40 -15.92 -13.29 -2.98
CA TYR A 40 -14.71 -13.78 -3.65
C TYR A 40 -13.89 -14.74 -2.77
N LEU A 41 -13.76 -14.47 -1.46
CA LEU A 41 -12.95 -15.35 -0.62
C LEU A 41 -13.72 -16.52 -0.06
N ARG A 42 -15.03 -16.46 0.07
CA ARG A 42 -15.84 -17.64 0.47
C ARG A 42 -15.81 -18.77 -0.55
N SER A 43 -15.50 -18.48 -1.82
CA SER A 43 -15.29 -19.51 -2.85
C SER A 43 -13.89 -20.15 -2.79
N VAL A 44 -12.93 -19.52 -2.09
CA VAL A 44 -11.51 -19.95 -2.06
C VAL A 44 -11.03 -20.33 -0.65
N THR A 45 -11.68 -19.85 0.42
CA THR A 45 -11.31 -20.12 1.82
C THR A 45 -12.27 -21.11 2.49
N PRO A 46 -11.77 -22.00 3.37
CA PRO A 46 -12.62 -22.91 4.14
C PRO A 46 -13.59 -22.13 5.03
N ALA A 47 -14.83 -22.61 5.14
CA ALA A 47 -15.97 -22.01 5.86
C ALA A 47 -15.76 -21.67 7.36
N TRP A 48 -14.58 -21.94 7.92
CA TRP A 48 -14.24 -21.81 9.34
C TRP A 48 -13.65 -20.45 9.69
N ILE A 49 -13.26 -19.63 8.70
CA ILE A 49 -12.82 -18.24 8.92
C ILE A 49 -14.06 -17.32 8.90
N GLY A 50 -15.03 -17.61 9.75
CA GLY A 50 -16.21 -16.80 9.96
C GLY A 50 -15.90 -15.65 10.93
N LEU A 51 -15.06 -14.69 10.52
CA LEU A 51 -14.81 -13.47 11.27
C LEU A 51 -15.72 -12.35 10.74
N SER A 52 -17.00 -12.36 11.14
CA SER A 52 -17.92 -11.27 10.86
C SER A 52 -17.70 -10.14 11.86
N PHE A 53 -16.62 -9.38 11.71
CA PHE A 53 -16.45 -8.11 12.42
C PHE A 53 -17.18 -7.03 11.63
N ASP A 54 -18.21 -6.43 12.23
CA ASP A 54 -18.94 -5.30 11.64
C ASP A 54 -18.12 -4.00 11.77
N LEU A 55 -16.98 -3.97 11.08
CA LEU A 55 -16.23 -2.74 10.80
C LEU A 55 -16.96 -1.87 9.77
N ALA A 56 -18.09 -2.35 9.24
CA ALA A 56 -18.87 -1.68 8.22
C ALA A 56 -19.57 -0.44 8.73
N GLY A 57 -20.19 -0.54 9.90
CA GLY A 57 -20.81 0.60 10.57
C GLY A 57 -19.80 1.65 11.03
N LEU A 58 -18.58 1.24 11.41
CA LEU A 58 -17.60 2.13 12.04
C LEU A 58 -16.86 3.04 11.06
N LEU A 59 -16.66 2.59 9.82
CA LEU A 59 -15.90 3.32 8.80
C LEU A 59 -16.78 4.11 7.81
N GLY A 60 -18.08 3.82 7.75
CA GLY A 60 -19.09 4.60 7.03
C GLY A 60 -18.61 5.21 5.69
N PRO A 61 -18.53 6.55 5.55
CA PRO A 61 -18.14 7.22 4.30
C PRO A 61 -16.69 6.98 3.86
N LEU A 62 -15.80 6.57 4.76
CA LEU A 62 -14.38 6.40 4.47
C LEU A 62 -14.09 5.06 3.76
N ARG A 63 -15.07 4.17 3.62
CA ARG A 63 -14.85 2.82 3.07
C ARG A 63 -14.39 2.81 1.62
N GLY A 64 -14.83 3.78 0.81
CA GLY A 64 -14.42 3.91 -0.60
C GLY A 64 -12.96 4.35 -0.75
N PRO A 65 -12.55 5.50 -0.18
CA PRO A 65 -11.20 6.03 -0.40
C PRO A 65 -10.10 5.31 0.38
N LEU A 66 -10.45 4.54 1.41
CA LEU A 66 -9.44 3.97 2.32
C LEU A 66 -8.54 2.93 1.65
N PRO A 67 -9.02 1.96 0.86
CA PRO A 67 -8.13 1.09 0.07
C PRO A 67 -7.23 1.88 -0.89
N ALA A 68 -7.77 2.92 -1.54
CA ALA A 68 -7.02 3.79 -2.45
C ALA A 68 -5.91 4.59 -1.73
N PHE A 69 -6.05 4.84 -0.42
CA PHE A 69 -4.98 5.37 0.43
C PHE A 69 -3.98 4.28 0.85
N ILE A 70 -4.47 3.14 1.35
CA ILE A 70 -3.65 2.10 1.98
C ILE A 70 -2.67 1.48 0.99
N HIS A 71 -3.12 1.18 -0.24
CA HIS A 71 -2.26 0.56 -1.26
C HIS A 71 -0.99 1.37 -1.56
N PRO A 72 -1.07 2.62 -2.06
CA PRO A 72 0.12 3.39 -2.37
C PRO A 72 0.94 3.69 -1.12
N PHE A 73 0.32 3.87 0.05
CA PHE A 73 1.05 4.03 1.31
C PHE A 73 1.92 2.79 1.61
N ALA A 74 1.29 1.62 1.65
CA ALA A 74 1.96 0.40 2.07
C ALA A 74 3.00 -0.09 1.06
N PHE A 75 2.68 -0.09 -0.23
CA PHE A 75 3.63 -0.48 -1.27
C PHE A 75 4.83 0.48 -1.35
N SER A 76 4.60 1.79 -1.15
CA SER A 76 5.71 2.74 -1.07
C SER A 76 6.62 2.46 0.12
N LEU A 77 6.08 2.14 1.30
CA LEU A 77 6.89 1.77 2.47
C LEU A 77 7.70 0.49 2.23
N ILE A 78 7.07 -0.55 1.70
CA ILE A 78 7.75 -1.82 1.39
C ILE A 78 8.84 -1.58 0.34
N GLY A 79 8.50 -0.92 -0.77
CA GLY A 79 9.44 -0.62 -1.85
C GLY A 79 10.61 0.22 -1.36
N MET A 80 10.37 1.22 -0.52
CA MET A 80 11.44 2.02 0.09
C MET A 80 12.31 1.20 1.03
N GLY A 81 11.72 0.35 1.87
CA GLY A 81 12.46 -0.52 2.77
C GLY A 81 13.36 -1.52 2.03
N LEU A 82 12.92 -2.02 0.87
CA LEU A 82 13.68 -2.97 0.06
C LEU A 82 14.73 -2.31 -0.84
N PHE A 83 14.40 -1.18 -1.47
CA PHE A 83 15.18 -0.65 -2.59
C PHE A 83 15.75 0.76 -2.37
N ALA A 84 15.19 1.56 -1.45
CA ALA A 84 15.61 2.96 -1.33
C ALA A 84 16.92 3.12 -0.55
N ARG A 85 17.89 3.79 -1.17
CA ARG A 85 19.17 4.18 -0.53
C ARG A 85 19.30 5.69 -0.35
N THR A 86 18.58 6.48 -1.14
CA THR A 86 18.64 7.95 -1.16
C THR A 86 17.25 8.57 -1.09
N ARG A 87 17.16 9.84 -0.69
CA ARG A 87 15.89 10.59 -0.71
C ARG A 87 15.28 10.63 -2.12
N ARG A 88 16.10 10.77 -3.17
CA ARG A 88 15.64 10.72 -4.57
C ARG A 88 14.99 9.37 -4.92
N SER A 89 15.61 8.25 -4.50
CA SER A 89 15.01 6.92 -4.71
C SER A 89 13.68 6.74 -3.97
N ARG A 90 13.54 7.33 -2.77
CA ARG A 90 12.26 7.30 -2.02
C ARG A 90 11.15 8.04 -2.76
N ILE A 91 11.44 9.26 -3.21
CA ILE A 91 10.50 10.06 -4.00
C ILE A 91 10.11 9.31 -5.29
N ALA A 92 11.08 8.73 -5.99
CA ALA A 92 10.82 7.96 -7.20
C ALA A 92 9.92 6.74 -6.95
N ILE A 93 10.14 6.01 -5.85
CA ILE A 93 9.29 4.87 -5.46
C ILE A 93 7.87 5.33 -5.14
N CYS A 94 7.70 6.37 -4.32
CA CYS A 94 6.38 6.94 -4.02
C CYS A 94 5.66 7.40 -5.30
N ALA A 95 6.37 8.10 -6.20
CA ALA A 95 5.80 8.55 -7.46
C ALA A 95 5.39 7.39 -8.36
N ALA A 96 6.22 6.34 -8.47
CA ALA A 96 5.91 5.16 -9.26
C ALA A 96 4.63 4.45 -8.75
N PHE A 97 4.53 4.21 -7.45
CA PHE A 97 3.32 3.60 -6.87
C PHE A 97 2.11 4.52 -6.96
N ALA A 98 2.26 5.83 -6.77
CA ALA A 98 1.18 6.79 -7.00
C ALA A 98 0.66 6.71 -8.44
N ILE A 99 1.55 6.86 -9.43
CA ILE A 99 1.21 6.81 -10.86
C ILE A 99 0.50 5.50 -11.20
N MET A 100 1.02 4.36 -10.74
CA MET A 100 0.40 3.07 -11.02
C MET A 100 -1.04 2.99 -10.47
N ASN A 101 -1.27 3.45 -9.23
CA ASN A 101 -2.62 3.49 -8.65
C ASN A 101 -3.53 4.50 -9.37
N LEU A 102 -3.01 5.67 -9.75
CA LEU A 102 -3.76 6.64 -10.57
C LEU A 102 -4.14 6.04 -11.93
N CYS A 103 -3.27 5.27 -12.56
CA CYS A 103 -3.58 4.55 -13.80
C CYS A 103 -4.68 3.50 -13.59
N PHE A 104 -4.71 2.81 -12.46
CA PHE A 104 -5.80 1.88 -12.14
C PHE A 104 -7.14 2.62 -11.96
N GLU A 105 -7.16 3.72 -11.21
CA GLU A 105 -8.34 4.56 -11.04
C GLU A 105 -8.86 5.12 -12.37
N LEU A 106 -7.96 5.67 -13.20
CA LEU A 106 -8.31 6.14 -14.54
C LEU A 106 -8.80 4.99 -15.41
N GLY A 107 -8.21 3.80 -15.30
CA GLY A 107 -8.65 2.62 -16.00
C GLY A 107 -10.09 2.23 -15.66
N GLN A 108 -10.54 2.43 -14.42
CA GLN A 108 -11.94 2.23 -14.03
C GLN A 108 -12.86 3.30 -14.65
N GLY A 109 -12.37 4.54 -14.79
CA GLY A 109 -13.08 5.61 -15.50
C GLY A 109 -13.24 5.36 -17.01
N TYR A 110 -12.29 4.62 -17.59
CA TYR A 110 -12.27 4.24 -19.00
C TYR A 110 -12.32 2.71 -19.17
N ALA A 111 -13.20 2.05 -18.41
CA ALA A 111 -13.24 0.59 -18.28
C ALA A 111 -13.28 -0.15 -19.62
N GLU A 112 -14.01 0.35 -20.62
CA GLU A 112 -14.09 -0.28 -21.94
C GLU A 112 -12.73 -0.30 -22.65
N ILE A 113 -12.00 0.82 -22.62
CA ILE A 113 -10.67 0.93 -23.23
C ILE A 113 -9.69 0.02 -22.47
N ALA A 114 -9.70 0.09 -21.13
CA ALA A 114 -8.86 -0.75 -20.29
C ALA A 114 -9.09 -2.25 -20.57
N CYS A 115 -10.36 -2.68 -20.68
CA CYS A 115 -10.70 -4.08 -20.96
C CYS A 115 -10.23 -4.55 -22.34
N ARG A 116 -10.24 -3.68 -23.36
CA ARG A 116 -9.72 -4.00 -24.70
C ARG A 116 -8.20 -4.15 -24.72
N MET A 117 -7.49 -3.50 -23.79
CA MET A 117 -6.03 -3.62 -23.66
C MET A 117 -5.59 -4.86 -22.88
N ILE A 118 -6.50 -5.52 -22.14
CA ILE A 118 -6.19 -6.73 -21.37
C ILE A 118 -6.19 -7.94 -22.31
N PRO A 119 -5.04 -8.62 -22.47
CA PRO A 119 -4.96 -9.82 -23.31
C PRO A 119 -5.84 -10.95 -22.79
N ASP A 120 -6.42 -11.74 -23.69
CA ASP A 120 -7.33 -12.82 -23.29
C ASP A 120 -6.64 -13.95 -22.50
N TRP A 121 -5.33 -14.14 -22.68
CA TRP A 121 -4.56 -15.13 -21.90
C TRP A 121 -4.52 -14.82 -20.40
N PHE A 122 -4.85 -13.59 -19.98
CA PHE A 122 -5.00 -13.26 -18.55
C PHE A 122 -6.08 -14.11 -17.88
N GLN A 123 -7.11 -14.54 -18.62
CA GLN A 123 -8.18 -15.40 -18.09
C GLN A 123 -7.68 -16.80 -17.72
N SER A 124 -6.52 -17.22 -18.21
CA SER A 124 -5.93 -18.52 -17.90
C SER A 124 -4.96 -18.47 -16.72
N VAL A 125 -4.72 -17.29 -16.14
CA VAL A 125 -3.80 -17.10 -15.02
C VAL A 125 -4.61 -16.73 -13.79
N PHE A 126 -4.58 -17.59 -12.77
CA PHE A 126 -5.35 -17.46 -11.52
C PHE A 126 -5.29 -16.06 -10.86
N ILE A 127 -4.16 -15.38 -10.96
CA ILE A 127 -3.98 -14.03 -10.37
C ILE A 127 -4.57 -12.93 -11.26
N LEU A 128 -4.61 -13.14 -12.58
CA LEU A 128 -4.97 -12.13 -13.57
C LEU A 128 -6.38 -12.29 -14.14
N GLU A 129 -7.07 -13.41 -13.87
CA GLU A 129 -8.43 -13.67 -14.34
C GLU A 129 -9.44 -12.60 -13.89
N ASN A 130 -9.16 -11.93 -12.77
CA ASN A 130 -9.97 -10.85 -12.21
C ASN A 130 -9.62 -9.45 -12.74
N ALA A 131 -8.67 -9.32 -13.66
CA ALA A 131 -8.26 -8.01 -14.18
C ALA A 131 -9.40 -7.30 -14.93
N LYS A 132 -10.12 -7.98 -15.82
CA LYS A 132 -11.27 -7.38 -16.53
C LYS A 132 -12.43 -7.04 -15.56
N PRO A 133 -12.89 -7.97 -14.69
CA PRO A 133 -13.89 -7.64 -13.67
C PRO A 133 -13.53 -6.44 -12.79
N PHE A 134 -12.26 -6.29 -12.41
CA PHE A 134 -11.78 -5.16 -11.62
C PHE A 134 -12.10 -3.80 -12.26
N PHE A 135 -11.84 -3.65 -13.57
CA PHE A 135 -12.13 -2.38 -14.26
C PHE A 135 -13.62 -2.16 -14.51
N ILE A 136 -14.37 -3.22 -14.79
CA ILE A 136 -15.82 -3.13 -15.08
C ILE A 136 -16.63 -2.81 -13.81
N GLN A 137 -16.26 -3.41 -12.68
CA GLN A 137 -16.98 -3.26 -11.41
C GLN A 137 -16.47 -2.08 -10.57
N GLY A 138 -15.24 -1.63 -10.85
CA GLY A 138 -14.66 -0.44 -10.25
C GLY A 138 -15.43 0.84 -10.60
N ARG A 139 -15.31 1.86 -9.76
CA ARG A 139 -15.91 3.17 -9.99
C ARG A 139 -14.86 4.23 -9.79
N PHE A 140 -14.60 4.98 -10.85
CA PHE A 140 -13.75 6.16 -10.74
C PHE A 140 -14.34 7.17 -9.75
N SER A 141 -13.51 7.61 -8.81
CA SER A 141 -13.84 8.68 -7.88
C SER A 141 -12.68 9.65 -7.66
N PHE A 142 -12.99 10.95 -7.65
CA PHE A 142 -12.01 11.98 -7.30
C PHE A 142 -11.50 11.84 -5.86
N SER A 143 -12.29 11.26 -4.95
CA SER A 143 -11.85 10.96 -3.59
C SER A 143 -10.70 9.97 -3.56
N ASP A 144 -10.70 9.02 -4.50
CA ASP A 144 -9.74 7.93 -4.55
C ASP A 144 -8.43 8.44 -5.15
N LEU A 145 -8.51 9.36 -6.12
CA LEU A 145 -7.38 10.12 -6.64
C LEU A 145 -6.67 10.94 -5.54
N ALA A 146 -7.45 11.63 -4.71
CA ALA A 146 -6.93 12.36 -3.56
C ALA A 146 -6.30 11.39 -2.54
N ALA A 147 -6.99 10.29 -2.23
CA ALA A 147 -6.51 9.27 -1.30
C ALA A 147 -5.17 8.65 -1.74
N VAL A 148 -5.00 8.36 -3.04
CA VAL A 148 -3.75 7.84 -3.60
C VAL A 148 -2.59 8.82 -3.41
N THR A 149 -2.86 10.09 -3.68
CA THR A 149 -1.88 11.17 -3.54
C THR A 149 -1.46 11.35 -2.09
N ILE A 150 -2.44 11.40 -1.18
CA ILE A 150 -2.22 11.54 0.26
C ILE A 150 -1.49 10.31 0.82
N GLY A 151 -1.85 9.09 0.41
CA GLY A 151 -1.19 7.86 0.83
C GLY A 151 0.29 7.80 0.45
N SER A 152 0.59 8.18 -0.79
CA SER A 152 1.97 8.24 -1.28
C SER A 152 2.80 9.30 -0.55
N ALA A 153 2.22 10.48 -0.31
CA ALA A 153 2.86 11.56 0.44
C ALA A 153 3.09 11.18 1.91
N ALA A 154 2.10 10.56 2.55
CA ALA A 154 2.18 10.09 3.93
C ALA A 154 3.30 9.04 4.10
N ALA A 155 3.47 8.12 3.14
CA ALA A 155 4.56 7.15 3.17
C ALA A 155 5.94 7.83 3.11
N LEU A 156 6.09 8.84 2.25
CA LEU A 156 7.33 9.61 2.16
C LEU A 156 7.63 10.34 3.47
N MET A 157 6.62 11.03 4.03
CA MET A 157 6.77 11.73 5.32
C MET A 157 7.15 10.78 6.45
N PHE A 158 6.52 9.61 6.52
CA PHE A 158 6.82 8.58 7.50
C PHE A 158 8.28 8.09 7.36
N ALA A 159 8.74 7.84 6.14
CA ALA A 159 10.10 7.41 5.87
C ALA A 159 11.16 8.48 6.17
N GLU A 160 10.85 9.76 5.97
CA GLU A 160 11.73 10.87 6.36
C GLU A 160 11.77 11.05 7.89
N LYS A 161 10.63 10.92 8.58
CA LYS A 161 10.56 11.00 10.04
C LYS A 161 11.41 9.91 10.72
N ILE A 162 11.27 8.66 10.30
CA ILE A 162 12.11 7.54 10.80
C ILE A 162 13.60 7.82 10.58
N LYS A 163 13.95 8.41 9.44
CA LYS A 163 15.34 8.75 9.13
C LYS A 163 15.85 9.88 10.04
N GLN A 164 15.04 10.89 10.32
CA GLN A 164 15.40 12.02 11.17
C GLN A 164 15.64 11.59 12.62
N GLU A 165 14.72 10.83 13.21
CA GLU A 165 14.83 10.35 14.60
C GLU A 165 16.10 9.52 14.79
N ARG A 166 16.44 8.68 13.81
CA ARG A 166 17.66 7.86 13.84
C ARG A 166 18.92 8.59 13.44
N GLY A 167 18.80 9.72 12.75
CA GLY A 167 19.92 10.61 12.43
C GLY A 167 20.38 11.37 13.68
N TYR A 168 19.43 11.84 14.48
CA TYR A 168 19.66 12.59 15.73
C TYR A 168 20.41 11.77 16.79
N ASP A 169 20.13 10.46 16.89
CA ASP A 169 20.82 9.56 17.83
C ASP A 169 22.33 9.36 17.55
N ASN A 170 22.85 9.82 16.41
CA ASN A 170 24.27 9.67 16.06
C ASN A 170 25.14 10.88 16.41
N GLU A 171 24.53 11.99 16.84
CA GLU A 171 25.23 13.20 17.27
C GLU A 171 25.14 13.33 18.79
N CYS A 172 25.73 12.38 19.52
CA CYS A 172 25.98 12.61 20.94
C CYS A 172 27.04 13.73 21.03
N PRO A 173 26.72 14.91 21.60
CA PRO A 173 27.69 15.99 21.68
C PRO A 173 28.92 15.50 22.44
N PRO A 174 30.14 15.85 21.99
CA PRO A 174 31.35 15.45 22.69
C PRO A 174 31.23 15.91 24.14
N GLN A 175 31.33 14.96 25.07
CA GLN A 175 31.44 15.31 26.48
C GLN A 175 32.74 16.09 26.64
N MET A 176 32.60 17.39 26.86
CA MET A 176 33.73 18.24 27.22
C MET A 176 34.12 17.86 28.65
N GLY A 177 35.18 17.07 28.76
CA GLY A 177 35.94 16.86 29.98
C GLY A 177 37.06 17.88 30.10
#